data_AF-A0A447MVM0-F1
#
_entry.id   AF-A0A447MVM0-F1
#
_cell.length_a   1.000
_cell.length_b   1.000
_cell.length_c   1.000
_cell.angle_alpha   90.00
_cell.angle_beta   90.00
_cell.angle_gamma   90.00
#
_symmetry.space_group_name_H-M   'P 1'
#
loop_
_entity.id
_entity.type
_entity.pdbx_description
1 polymer ?
#
loop_
_entity_poly.entity_id
_entity_poly.type
_entity_poly.pdbx_seq_one_letter_code
_entity_poly.pdbx_strand_id
1 'polypeptide(L)'
;MRGEVISGGNFHAEPVAMAADNLALAIAEIGALSERRIALMMDKHMSQLPPFLVKNGGVNSGFMIAQVTAAALASENKALAHPHSVDSLPTSANQEDHVSMAPAAGRRLWEMAANTRGIIAVEWLAACQGIDLREGLTSSPLLEQARQTLRERVAHYTQDRFFRTRY
;
A
#
# COMPACT_ATOMS: atom_id res chain seq x y z
N MET A 1 1.16 48.46 -18.96
CA MET A 1 0.95 47.30 -19.84
C MET A 1 -0.48 47.38 -20.34
N ARG A 2 -0.68 47.53 -21.66
CA ARG A 2 -2.02 47.66 -22.27
C ARG A 2 -2.73 46.30 -22.18
N GLY A 3 -4.06 46.32 -22.03
CA GLY A 3 -4.91 45.13 -21.90
C GLY A 3 -4.96 44.26 -23.15
N GLU A 4 -3.86 43.60 -23.48
CA GLU A 4 -3.78 42.58 -24.53
C GLU A 4 -4.34 41.25 -24.02
N VAL A 5 -5.22 40.63 -24.79
CA VAL A 5 -5.79 39.30 -24.52
C VAL A 5 -5.04 38.29 -25.38
N ILE A 6 -4.37 37.33 -24.73
CA ILE A 6 -3.56 36.29 -25.41
C ILE A 6 -4.24 34.93 -25.21
N SER A 7 -4.47 34.23 -26.31
CA SER A 7 -4.93 32.84 -26.30
C SER A 7 -3.75 31.88 -26.10
N GLY A 8 -3.90 30.86 -25.25
CA GLY A 8 -2.85 29.89 -24.95
C GLY A 8 -3.39 28.58 -24.40
N GLY A 9 -2.54 27.56 -24.32
CA GLY A 9 -2.89 26.20 -23.93
C GLY A 9 -2.49 25.79 -22.51
N ASN A 10 -2.15 26.74 -21.62
CA ASN A 10 -1.62 26.44 -20.28
C ASN A 10 -2.61 25.67 -19.37
N PHE A 11 -3.87 25.52 -19.78
CA PHE A 11 -4.84 24.65 -19.11
C PHE A 11 -4.61 23.16 -19.40
N HIS A 12 -3.76 22.81 -20.37
CA HIS A 12 -3.47 21.42 -20.72
C HIS A 12 -2.69 20.73 -19.60
N ALA A 13 -3.34 19.77 -18.94
CA ALA A 13 -2.86 19.17 -17.69
C ALA A 13 -1.98 17.92 -17.92
N GLU A 14 -1.36 17.77 -19.08
CA GLU A 14 -0.48 16.63 -19.40
C GLU A 14 0.66 16.44 -18.38
N PRO A 15 1.38 17.50 -17.95
CA PRO A 15 2.43 17.34 -16.95
C PRO A 15 1.90 16.81 -15.60
N VAL A 16 0.66 17.17 -15.25
CA VAL A 16 0.02 16.68 -14.02
C VAL A 16 -0.37 15.20 -14.15
N ALA A 17 -0.90 14.80 -15.31
CA ALA A 17 -1.23 13.41 -15.60
C ALA A 17 0.01 12.51 -15.54
N MET A 18 1.10 12.90 -16.21
CA MET A 18 2.36 12.15 -16.18
C MET A 18 2.96 12.05 -14.77
N ALA A 19 2.90 13.13 -13.98
CA ALA A 19 3.35 13.09 -12.59
C ALA A 19 2.51 12.12 -11.74
N ALA A 20 1.18 12.12 -11.92
CA ALA A 20 0.28 11.20 -11.24
C ALA A 20 0.52 9.74 -11.67
N ASP A 21 0.81 9.51 -12.96
CA ASP A 21 1.14 8.18 -13.48
C ASP A 21 2.43 7.62 -12.86
N ASN A 22 3.47 8.45 -12.73
CA ASN A 22 4.70 8.05 -12.03
C ASN A 22 4.48 7.75 -10.54
N LEU A 23 3.61 8.51 -9.87
CA LEU A 23 3.24 8.22 -8.48
C LEU A 23 2.50 6.88 -8.36
N ALA A 24 1.65 6.52 -9.32
CA ALA A 24 0.96 5.24 -9.33
C ALA A 24 1.97 4.06 -9.36
N LEU A 25 2.99 4.15 -10.23
CA LEU A 25 4.08 3.16 -10.28
C LEU A 25 4.80 3.03 -8.93
N ALA A 26 5.17 4.16 -8.33
CA ALA A 26 5.87 4.17 -7.04
C ALA A 26 5.02 3.56 -5.91
N ILE A 27 3.73 3.90 -5.84
CA ILE A 27 2.82 3.36 -4.81
C ILE A 27 2.63 1.84 -4.97
N ALA A 28 2.49 1.36 -6.21
CA ALA A 28 2.35 -0.06 -6.50
C ALA A 28 3.59 -0.85 -6.07
N GLU A 29 4.79 -0.35 -6.38
CA GLU A 29 6.05 -1.00 -6.00
C GLU A 29 6.29 -1.01 -4.48
N ILE A 30 5.98 0.09 -3.78
CA ILE A 30 6.07 0.13 -2.31
C ILE A 30 5.17 -0.94 -1.68
N GLY A 31 3.93 -1.07 -2.17
CA GLY A 31 2.99 -2.09 -1.72
C GLY A 31 3.49 -3.51 -2.00
N ALA A 32 3.94 -3.79 -3.22
CA ALA A 32 4.46 -5.09 -3.61
C ALA A 32 5.70 -5.51 -2.79
N LEU A 33 6.62 -4.57 -2.53
CA LEU A 33 7.80 -4.82 -1.73
C LEU A 33 7.46 -5.09 -0.26
N SER A 34 6.51 -4.33 0.30
CA SER A 34 6.00 -4.55 1.67
C SER A 34 5.34 -5.92 1.82
N GLU A 35 4.49 -6.31 0.85
CA GLU A 35 3.91 -7.65 0.79
C GLU A 35 4.99 -8.73 0.77
N ARG A 36 6.04 -8.55 -0.03
CA ARG A 36 7.11 -9.54 -0.10
C ARG A 36 7.79 -9.74 1.25
N ARG A 37 7.98 -8.68 2.05
CA ARG A 37 8.53 -8.77 3.41
C ARG A 37 7.56 -9.44 4.38
N ILE A 38 6.25 -9.22 4.23
CA ILE A 38 5.23 -9.98 4.97
C ILE A 38 5.38 -11.48 4.66
N ALA A 39 5.44 -11.86 3.39
CA ALA A 39 5.57 -13.26 2.98
C ALA A 39 6.82 -13.93 3.57
N LEU A 40 7.96 -13.22 3.61
CA LEU A 40 9.18 -13.72 4.24
C LEU A 40 9.03 -13.94 5.75
N MET A 41 8.24 -13.11 6.45
CA MET A 41 7.97 -13.31 7.87
C MET A 41 7.04 -14.50 8.14
N MET A 42 6.15 -14.86 7.20
CA MET A 42 5.24 -16.00 7.36
C MET A 42 5.93 -17.34 7.18
N ASP A 43 7.00 -17.37 6.37
CA ASP A 43 7.77 -18.57 6.07
C ASP A 43 8.77 -18.88 7.20
N LYS A 44 8.66 -20.09 7.78
CA LYS A 44 9.54 -20.55 8.86
C LYS A 44 11.01 -20.61 8.46
N HIS A 45 11.32 -21.05 7.24
CA HIS A 45 12.70 -21.21 6.77
C HIS A 45 13.36 -19.86 6.54
N MET A 46 12.58 -18.86 6.12
CA MET A 46 13.08 -17.51 5.89
C MET A 46 13.18 -16.69 7.19
N SER A 47 12.15 -16.77 8.05
CA SER A 47 12.06 -15.95 9.27
C SER A 47 12.77 -16.56 10.49
N GLN A 48 12.97 -17.88 10.51
CA GLN A 48 13.35 -18.66 11.68
C GLN A 48 12.37 -18.49 12.87
N LEU A 49 11.12 -18.13 12.58
CA LEU A 49 10.03 -17.99 13.54
C LEU A 49 8.98 -19.09 13.34
N PRO A 50 8.05 -19.28 14.29
CA PRO A 50 6.87 -20.12 14.05
C PRO A 50 6.15 -19.70 12.75
N PRO A 51 5.70 -20.67 11.92
CA PRO A 51 5.00 -20.37 10.67
C PRO A 51 3.76 -19.51 10.94
N PHE A 52 3.52 -18.51 10.08
CA PHE A 52 2.44 -17.53 10.23
C PHE A 52 2.43 -16.75 11.57
N LEU A 53 3.59 -16.69 12.24
CA LEU A 53 3.83 -15.93 13.48
C LEU A 53 2.91 -16.30 14.65
N VAL A 54 2.53 -17.57 14.78
CA VAL A 54 1.70 -18.06 15.89
C VAL A 54 2.29 -19.30 16.54
N LYS A 55 2.27 -19.36 17.89
CA LYS A 55 2.63 -20.56 18.65
C LYS A 55 1.45 -21.55 18.56
N ASN A 56 1.72 -22.85 18.40
CA ASN A 56 0.71 -23.91 18.17
C ASN A 56 0.00 -23.84 16.79
N GLY A 57 0.79 -23.87 15.72
CA GLY A 57 0.26 -24.05 14.36
C GLY A 57 -0.53 -25.38 14.23
N GLY A 58 -1.62 -25.35 13.47
CA GLY A 58 -2.55 -26.47 13.27
C GLY A 58 -3.94 -26.23 13.88
N VAL A 59 -4.01 -25.50 14.99
CA VAL A 59 -5.28 -25.00 15.57
C VAL A 59 -5.47 -23.51 15.29
N ASN A 60 -4.37 -22.74 15.22
CA ASN A 60 -4.39 -21.32 14.89
C ASN A 60 -3.83 -21.06 13.48
N SER A 61 -4.48 -20.16 12.74
CA SER A 61 -4.03 -19.73 11.41
C SER A 61 -3.10 -18.51 11.47
N GLY A 62 -3.06 -17.80 12.59
CA GLY A 62 -2.15 -16.67 12.78
C GLY A 62 -2.34 -15.59 11.73
N PHE A 63 -1.24 -15.15 11.11
CA PHE A 63 -1.23 -14.06 10.14
C PHE A 63 -1.52 -14.48 8.69
N MET A 64 -1.90 -15.74 8.44
CA MET A 64 -2.12 -16.27 7.09
C MET A 64 -3.12 -15.42 6.28
N ILE A 65 -4.30 -15.14 6.84
CA ILE A 65 -5.33 -14.34 6.13
C ILE A 65 -4.92 -12.87 6.00
N ALA A 66 -4.15 -12.35 6.95
CA ALA A 66 -3.61 -10.99 6.85
C ALA A 66 -2.63 -10.88 5.66
N GLN A 67 -1.78 -11.90 5.44
CA GLN A 67 -0.91 -11.98 4.26
C GLN A 67 -1.74 -12.05 2.97
N VAL A 68 -2.77 -12.91 2.90
CA VAL A 68 -3.64 -13.00 1.72
C VAL A 68 -4.30 -11.66 1.41
N THR A 69 -4.74 -10.93 2.44
CA THR A 69 -5.29 -9.58 2.29
C THR A 69 -4.26 -8.62 1.71
N ALA A 70 -3.02 -8.62 2.23
CA ALA A 70 -1.95 -7.78 1.71
C ALA A 70 -1.61 -8.10 0.24
N ALA A 71 -1.59 -9.38 -0.12
CA ALA A 71 -1.37 -9.83 -1.49
C ALA A 71 -2.47 -9.39 -2.46
N ALA A 72 -3.74 -9.45 -2.04
CA ALA A 72 -4.86 -8.98 -2.84
C ALA A 72 -4.75 -7.46 -3.10
N LEU A 73 -4.51 -6.66 -2.05
CA LEU A 73 -4.34 -5.21 -2.17
C LEU A 73 -3.14 -4.84 -3.07
N ALA A 74 -2.02 -5.58 -2.95
CA ALA A 74 -0.86 -5.37 -3.81
C ALA A 74 -1.18 -5.68 -5.27
N SER A 75 -1.97 -6.72 -5.52
CA SER A 75 -2.40 -7.11 -6.88
C SER A 75 -3.35 -6.08 -7.49
N GLU A 76 -4.30 -5.54 -6.72
CA GLU A 76 -5.20 -4.46 -7.16
C GLU A 76 -4.40 -3.21 -7.58
N ASN A 77 -3.39 -2.83 -6.79
CA ASN A 77 -2.53 -1.71 -7.15
C ASN A 77 -1.76 -1.90 -8.46
N LYS A 78 -1.41 -3.13 -8.84
CA LYS A 78 -0.78 -3.41 -10.15
C LYS A 78 -1.74 -3.10 -11.30
N ALA A 79 -3.02 -3.44 -11.16
CA ALA A 79 -4.03 -3.13 -12.16
C ALA A 79 -4.26 -1.61 -12.27
N LEU A 80 -4.31 -0.91 -11.14
CA LEU A 80 -4.47 0.55 -11.09
C LEU A 80 -3.24 1.33 -11.59
N ALA A 81 -2.08 0.70 -11.67
CA ALA A 81 -0.84 1.37 -12.07
C ALA A 81 -0.73 1.64 -13.59
N HIS A 82 -1.67 1.16 -14.41
CA HIS A 82 -1.66 1.46 -15.85
C HIS A 82 -1.81 2.97 -16.08
N PRO A 83 -0.91 3.62 -16.83
CA PRO A 83 -0.93 5.07 -16.98
C PRO A 83 -2.24 5.56 -17.62
N HIS A 84 -2.79 6.66 -17.12
CA HIS A 84 -3.97 7.29 -17.74
C HIS A 84 -3.57 8.31 -18.81
N SER A 85 -2.37 8.89 -18.73
CA SER A 85 -1.87 9.90 -19.66
C SER A 85 -1.52 9.34 -21.05
N VAL A 86 -1.56 8.02 -21.23
CA VAL A 86 -1.37 7.38 -22.54
C VAL A 86 -2.66 7.29 -23.35
N ASP A 87 -3.80 7.64 -22.75
CA ASP A 87 -5.09 7.71 -23.42
C ASP A 87 -5.46 9.17 -23.70
N SER A 88 -6.05 9.40 -24.88
CA SER A 88 -6.58 10.69 -25.29
C SER A 88 -7.72 10.47 -26.27
N LEU A 89 -8.90 10.99 -25.91
CA LEU A 89 -10.10 10.89 -26.73
C LEU A 89 -10.58 12.31 -27.07
N PRO A 90 -10.71 12.65 -28.36
CA PRO A 90 -11.05 14.01 -28.76
C PRO A 90 -12.46 14.38 -28.30
N THR A 91 -12.60 15.58 -27.76
CA THR A 91 -13.88 16.16 -27.32
C THR A 91 -14.25 17.36 -28.18
N SER A 92 -15.49 17.82 -28.04
CA SER A 92 -15.95 19.09 -28.63
C SER A 92 -15.75 19.20 -30.15
N ALA A 93 -16.17 18.16 -30.90
CA ALA A 93 -16.06 18.11 -32.36
C ALA A 93 -14.63 18.39 -32.88
N ASN A 94 -13.62 17.83 -32.19
CA ASN A 94 -12.19 17.94 -32.51
C ASN A 94 -11.56 19.32 -32.26
N GLN A 95 -12.21 20.17 -31.45
CA GLN A 95 -11.59 21.40 -30.93
C GLN A 95 -10.65 21.12 -29.75
N GLU A 96 -10.91 20.04 -29.01
CA GLU A 96 -10.06 19.49 -27.95
C GLU A 96 -9.60 18.12 -28.40
N ASP A 97 -8.65 18.07 -29.33
CA ASP A 97 -8.22 16.86 -30.01
C ASP A 97 -7.13 16.07 -29.26
N HIS A 98 -6.48 16.69 -28.26
CA HIS A 98 -5.55 16.04 -27.33
C HIS A 98 -5.85 16.44 -25.88
N VAL A 99 -6.09 15.45 -25.01
CA VAL A 99 -6.43 15.64 -23.59
C VAL A 99 -5.64 14.68 -22.71
N SER A 100 -5.35 15.09 -21.47
CA SER A 100 -4.40 14.36 -20.62
C SER A 100 -4.99 13.28 -19.73
N MET A 101 -6.32 13.21 -19.63
CA MET A 101 -7.02 12.36 -18.65
C MET A 101 -6.54 12.56 -17.19
N ALA A 102 -5.95 13.72 -16.86
CA ALA A 102 -5.38 14.02 -15.54
C ALA A 102 -6.33 13.78 -14.35
N PRO A 103 -7.65 14.04 -14.43
CA PRO A 103 -8.56 13.76 -13.30
C PRO A 103 -8.58 12.28 -12.90
N ALA A 104 -8.58 11.36 -13.87
CA ALA A 104 -8.53 9.92 -13.59
C ALA A 104 -7.15 9.49 -13.07
N ALA A 105 -6.07 10.01 -13.68
CA ALA A 105 -4.68 9.82 -13.25
C ALA A 105 -4.49 10.18 -11.77
N GLY A 106 -5.01 11.33 -11.34
CA GLY A 106 -4.93 11.78 -9.94
C GLY A 106 -5.87 11.02 -9.00
N ARG A 107 -7.13 10.77 -9.42
CA ARG A 107 -8.16 10.17 -8.54
C ARG A 107 -7.76 8.78 -8.04
N ARG A 108 -7.21 7.92 -8.91
CA ARG A 108 -6.85 6.54 -8.53
C ARG A 108 -5.79 6.46 -7.42
N LEU A 109 -4.95 7.50 -7.27
CA LEU A 109 -3.87 7.50 -6.27
C LEU A 109 -4.40 7.42 -4.84
N TRP A 110 -5.61 7.91 -4.57
CA TRP A 110 -6.24 7.80 -3.25
C TRP A 110 -6.51 6.35 -2.85
N GLU A 111 -7.04 5.56 -3.77
CA GLU A 111 -7.32 4.14 -3.56
C GLU A 111 -6.01 3.35 -3.45
N MET A 112 -5.06 3.61 -4.35
CA MET A 112 -3.76 2.96 -4.30
C MET A 112 -3.02 3.24 -2.98
N ALA A 113 -3.06 4.48 -2.50
CA ALA A 113 -2.47 4.87 -1.22
C ALA A 113 -3.21 4.21 -0.03
N ALA A 114 -4.53 4.05 -0.11
CA ALA A 114 -5.31 3.35 0.91
C ALA A 114 -4.94 1.85 0.98
N ASN A 115 -4.80 1.21 -0.17
CA ASN A 115 -4.36 -0.18 -0.29
C ASN A 115 -2.94 -0.35 0.27
N THR A 116 -1.99 0.48 -0.15
CA THR A 116 -0.60 0.43 0.35
C THR A 116 -0.52 0.69 1.84
N ARG A 117 -1.34 1.60 2.39
CA ARG A 117 -1.44 1.79 3.85
C ARG A 117 -1.91 0.52 4.56
N GLY A 118 -2.88 -0.19 4.00
CA GLY A 118 -3.34 -1.48 4.53
C GLY A 118 -2.23 -2.53 4.55
N ILE A 119 -1.46 -2.63 3.45
CA ILE A 119 -0.32 -3.55 3.34
C ILE A 119 0.75 -3.23 4.41
N ILE A 120 1.16 -1.96 4.52
CA ILE A 120 2.15 -1.52 5.52
C ILE A 120 1.66 -1.76 6.95
N ALA A 121 0.37 -1.60 7.22
CA ALA A 121 -0.20 -1.89 8.53
C ALA A 121 -0.08 -3.39 8.87
N VAL A 122 -0.36 -4.30 7.92
CA VAL A 122 -0.14 -5.74 8.10
C VAL A 122 1.34 -6.04 8.33
N GLU A 123 2.24 -5.40 7.58
CA GLU A 123 3.69 -5.55 7.76
C GLU A 123 4.12 -5.14 9.17
N TRP A 124 3.66 -4.00 9.66
CA TRP A 124 3.99 -3.51 11.00
C TRP A 124 3.46 -4.44 12.10
N LEU A 125 2.23 -4.95 11.94
CA LEU A 125 1.64 -5.93 12.84
C LEU A 125 2.48 -7.22 12.89
N ALA A 126 2.85 -7.75 11.73
CA ALA A 126 3.66 -8.96 11.60
C ALA A 126 5.07 -8.76 12.16
N ALA A 127 5.73 -7.63 11.87
CA ALA A 127 7.05 -7.33 12.39
C ALA A 127 7.06 -7.26 13.93
N CYS A 128 6.08 -6.58 14.53
CA CYS A 128 5.98 -6.52 15.98
C CYS A 128 5.66 -7.89 16.60
N GLN A 129 4.82 -8.70 15.95
CA GLN A 129 4.57 -10.07 16.39
C GLN A 129 5.86 -10.91 16.33
N GLY A 130 6.65 -10.77 15.27
CA GLY A 130 7.93 -11.46 15.12
C GLY A 130 8.95 -11.06 16.19
N ILE A 131 8.99 -9.79 16.59
CA ILE A 131 9.83 -9.33 17.70
C ILE A 131 9.37 -9.95 19.02
N ASP A 132 8.06 -9.96 19.29
CA ASP A 132 7.52 -10.55 20.54
C ASP A 132 7.80 -12.05 20.67
N LEU A 133 7.95 -12.76 19.54
CA LEU A 133 8.29 -14.19 19.53
C LEU A 133 9.79 -14.45 19.79
N ARG A 134 10.63 -13.42 19.79
CA ARG A 134 12.07 -13.49 20.11
C ARG A 134 12.29 -13.16 21.58
N GLU A 135 11.90 -14.08 22.45
CA GLU A 135 11.98 -13.91 23.91
C GLU A 135 13.39 -13.54 24.38
N GLY A 136 13.48 -12.53 25.27
CA GLY A 136 14.74 -12.06 25.85
C GLY A 136 15.58 -11.14 24.97
N LEU A 137 15.17 -10.87 23.73
CA LEU A 137 15.83 -9.92 22.84
C LEU A 137 15.12 -8.57 22.83
N THR A 138 15.88 -7.50 22.60
CA THR A 138 15.37 -6.13 22.41
C THR A 138 15.89 -5.56 21.10
N SER A 139 15.11 -4.65 20.52
CA SER A 139 15.50 -3.89 19.34
C SER A 139 16.11 -2.52 19.71
N SER A 140 16.39 -1.70 18.70
CA SER A 140 16.85 -0.32 18.91
C SER A 140 15.74 0.53 19.55
N PRO A 141 16.08 1.63 20.26
CA PRO A 141 15.09 2.46 20.95
C PRO A 141 13.93 2.95 20.07
N LEU A 142 14.22 3.32 18.81
CA LEU A 142 13.20 3.78 17.87
C LEU A 142 12.23 2.67 17.44
N LEU A 143 12.74 1.45 17.26
CA LEU A 143 11.92 0.30 16.89
C LEU A 143 11.08 -0.19 18.07
N GLU A 144 11.61 -0.13 19.29
CA GLU A 144 10.84 -0.41 20.51
C GLU A 144 9.72 0.62 20.73
N GLN A 145 9.98 1.90 20.45
CA GLN A 145 8.94 2.94 20.51
C GLN A 145 7.82 2.67 19.50
N ALA A 146 8.17 2.30 18.26
CA ALA A 146 7.18 1.92 17.25
C ALA A 146 6.39 0.67 17.69
N ARG A 147 7.07 -0.36 18.20
CA ARG A 147 6.41 -1.57 18.72
C ARG A 147 5.44 -1.25 19.86
N GLN A 148 5.86 -0.42 20.81
CA GLN A 148 5.02 -0.01 21.93
C GLN A 148 3.79 0.76 21.48
N THR A 149 3.95 1.72 20.56
CA THR A 149 2.84 2.49 19.97
C THR A 149 1.78 1.57 19.34
N LEU A 150 2.22 0.51 18.65
CA LEU A 150 1.31 -0.50 18.12
C LEU A 150 0.61 -1.28 19.24
N ARG A 151 1.38 -1.73 20.24
CA ARG A 151 0.89 -2.60 21.33
C ARG A 151 -0.11 -1.90 22.25
N GLU A 152 -0.05 -0.57 22.35
CA GLU A 152 -1.08 0.25 23.02
C GLU A 152 -2.45 0.16 22.34
N ARG A 153 -2.49 -0.16 21.04
CA ARG A 153 -3.73 -0.27 20.26
C ARG A 153 -4.11 -1.72 19.94
N VAL A 154 -3.11 -2.59 19.80
CA VAL A 154 -3.28 -3.99 19.37
C VAL A 154 -2.38 -4.90 20.20
N ALA A 155 -2.99 -5.63 21.14
CA ALA A 155 -2.27 -6.58 21.99
C ALA A 155 -1.58 -7.71 21.20
N HIS A 156 -0.63 -8.42 21.82
CA HIS A 156 0.05 -9.58 21.23
C HIS A 156 -0.94 -10.66 20.76
N TYR A 157 -0.64 -11.33 19.65
CA TYR A 157 -1.51 -12.35 19.08
C TYR A 157 -1.19 -13.73 19.67
N THR A 158 -1.88 -14.09 20.76
CA THR A 158 -1.67 -15.36 21.48
C THR A 158 -2.49 -16.53 20.93
N GLN A 159 -3.69 -16.25 20.42
CA GLN A 159 -4.65 -17.22 19.90
C GLN A 159 -5.52 -16.53 18.83
N ASP A 160 -6.18 -17.32 17.99
CA ASP A 160 -6.99 -16.76 16.91
C ASP A 160 -8.09 -15.81 17.43
N ARG A 161 -8.13 -14.62 16.84
CA ARG A 161 -9.14 -13.58 17.10
C ARG A 161 -9.41 -12.83 15.80
N PHE A 162 -10.58 -12.20 15.70
CA PHE A 162 -10.93 -11.41 14.53
C PHE A 162 -9.88 -10.31 14.27
N PHE A 163 -9.28 -10.31 13.09
CA PHE A 163 -8.40 -9.23 12.62
C PHE A 163 -9.17 -7.92 12.32
N ARG A 164 -10.51 -8.00 12.17
CA ARG A 164 -11.40 -6.87 11.93
C ARG A 164 -12.61 -6.95 12.86
N THR A 165 -12.86 -5.92 13.65
CA THR A 165 -14.13 -5.73 14.34
C THR A 165 -15.21 -5.39 13.31
N ARG A 166 -16.36 -6.08 13.38
CA ARG A 166 -17.52 -5.77 12.53
C ARG A 166 -17.98 -4.33 12.80
N TYR A 167 -17.71 -3.44 11.86
CA TYR A 167 -18.43 -2.20 11.63
C TYR A 167 -18.52 -2.00 10.11
#